data_AF-A0A7Y7P2W1-F1
#
_entry.id   AF-A0A7Y7P2W1-F1
#
_cell.length_a   1.000
_cell.length_b   1.000
_cell.length_c   1.000
_cell.angle_alpha   90.00
_cell.angle_beta   90.00
_cell.angle_gamma   90.00
#
_symmetry.space_group_name_H-M   'P 1'
#
loop_
_entity.id
_entity.type
_entity.pdbx_description
1 polymer ?
#
loop_
_entity_poly.entity_id
_entity_poly.type
_entity_poly.pdbx_seq_one_letter_code
_entity_poly.pdbx_strand_id
1 'polypeptide(L)'
;MKKVIILLFSVLVLLNCAFKIVKNMKIIDGDCKKAIEIIENKSFEIWAGLPDNCKLDDLLPLFKSYSDSIGTGKIGANHEKCSYKMATLNSFNQQLRVWFKGKDIVKIDIKYPKIETKLFNQLGNPDGKLDFFLQNFKMTNAEWVYASKGISVIQNSDCTQIIEIVLFKPMSFEQYQNNIYYRAEIREF
;
A
#
# COMPACT_ATOMS: atom_id res chain seq x y z
N MET A 1 -13.00 44.38 51.25
CA MET A 1 -13.98 43.64 50.41
C MET A 1 -13.91 44.18 48.99
N LYS A 2 -12.96 43.72 48.18
CA LYS A 2 -13.14 42.85 46.99
C LYS A 2 -14.24 43.29 46.00
N LYS A 3 -13.77 44.03 44.98
CA LYS A 3 -14.12 44.14 43.54
C LYS A 3 -15.54 43.84 43.08
N VAL A 4 -16.11 44.83 42.40
CA VAL A 4 -17.17 44.73 41.37
C VAL A 4 -16.61 45.29 40.07
N ILE A 5 -16.91 44.66 38.94
CA ILE A 5 -17.41 45.20 37.66
C ILE A 5 -17.07 44.22 36.53
N ILE A 6 -18.15 43.75 35.90
CA ILE A 6 -18.24 42.91 34.72
C ILE A 6 -18.13 43.81 33.48
N LEU A 7 -17.27 43.44 32.52
CA LEU A 7 -17.27 43.88 31.11
C LEU A 7 -16.81 42.65 30.29
N LEU A 8 -17.71 41.83 29.71
CA LEU A 8 -18.41 41.96 28.42
C LEU A 8 -17.50 42.15 27.18
N PHE A 9 -17.67 41.21 26.24
CA PHE A 9 -17.26 41.17 24.83
C PHE A 9 -15.79 40.91 24.45
N SER A 10 -15.54 39.69 23.94
CA SER A 10 -14.62 39.45 22.82
C SER A 10 -15.07 38.21 22.05
N VAL A 11 -16.05 38.43 21.17
CA VAL A 11 -16.39 37.59 20.03
C VAL A 11 -15.79 38.27 18.81
N LEU A 12 -14.80 37.65 18.14
CA LEU A 12 -14.58 37.63 16.67
C LEU A 12 -13.21 36.99 16.38
N VAL A 13 -13.17 35.81 15.75
CA VAL A 13 -12.77 35.59 14.34
C VAL A 13 -11.25 35.82 14.13
N LEU A 14 -10.46 34.78 13.87
CA LEU A 14 -10.26 34.27 12.51
C LEU A 14 -10.10 32.74 12.45
N LEU A 15 -11.16 32.11 11.98
CA LEU A 15 -11.11 30.98 11.03
C LEU A 15 -10.04 31.24 9.97
N ASN A 16 -9.08 30.33 9.82
CA ASN A 16 -8.57 29.80 8.54
C ASN A 16 -7.22 29.09 8.75
N CYS A 17 -7.25 27.90 9.37
CA CYS A 17 -6.34 26.86 8.93
C CYS A 17 -7.24 25.80 8.31
N ALA A 18 -7.11 25.65 6.99
CA ALA A 18 -7.89 24.79 6.15
C ALA A 18 -7.97 23.38 6.75
N PHE A 19 -9.03 23.13 7.50
CA PHE A 19 -9.56 21.80 7.72
C PHE A 19 -10.09 21.38 6.35
N LYS A 20 -9.16 20.91 5.50
CA LYS A 20 -9.49 20.22 4.28
C LYS A 20 -10.27 19.02 4.78
N ILE A 21 -11.58 19.09 4.62
CA ILE A 21 -12.50 17.99 4.84
C ILE A 21 -11.96 16.88 3.96
N VAL A 22 -11.15 16.00 4.53
CA VAL A 22 -10.93 14.67 3.98
C VAL A 22 -12.30 14.05 4.14
N LYS A 23 -13.13 14.22 3.10
CA LYS A 23 -14.35 13.45 2.97
C LYS A 23 -13.91 12.03 3.27
N ASN A 24 -14.48 11.45 4.33
CA ASN A 24 -14.44 10.03 4.59
C ASN A 24 -15.00 9.36 3.34
N MET A 25 -14.13 9.13 2.36
CA MET A 25 -14.40 8.31 1.22
C MET A 25 -14.29 6.90 1.76
N LYS A 26 -15.34 6.47 2.48
CA LYS A 26 -15.68 5.06 2.51
C LYS A 26 -15.71 4.65 1.04
N ILE A 27 -14.74 3.85 0.61
CA ILE A 27 -14.88 3.10 -0.63
C ILE A 27 -16.00 2.11 -0.31
N ILE A 28 -17.24 2.56 -0.55
CA ILE A 28 -18.44 1.74 -0.53
C ILE A 28 -18.24 0.78 -1.69
N ASP A 29 -18.18 -0.51 -1.38
CA ASP A 29 -18.22 -1.66 -2.29
C ASP A 29 -17.75 -1.43 -3.73
N GLY A 30 -16.53 -1.90 -4.01
CA GLY A 30 -16.43 -2.86 -5.11
C GLY A 30 -15.98 -2.39 -6.48
N ASP A 31 -15.13 -1.36 -6.61
CA ASP A 31 -14.56 -1.02 -7.91
C ASP A 31 -13.03 -1.16 -7.96
N CYS A 32 -12.57 -2.26 -8.55
CA CYS A 32 -11.17 -2.51 -8.88
C CYS A 32 -10.60 -1.43 -9.79
N LYS A 33 -11.43 -0.81 -10.63
CA LYS A 33 -11.04 0.33 -11.46
C LYS A 33 -10.52 1.47 -10.62
N LYS A 34 -11.19 1.80 -9.52
CA LYS A 34 -10.74 2.85 -8.62
C LYS A 34 -9.39 2.52 -7.97
N ALA A 35 -9.17 1.26 -7.62
CA ALA A 35 -7.87 0.83 -7.11
C ALA A 35 -6.78 1.05 -8.18
N ILE A 36 -7.03 0.64 -9.42
CA ILE A 36 -6.10 0.87 -10.54
C ILE A 36 -5.90 2.37 -10.81
N GLU A 37 -6.94 3.20 -10.75
CA GLU A 37 -6.85 4.66 -10.91
C GLU A 37 -5.97 5.29 -9.82
N ILE A 38 -6.06 4.84 -8.57
CA ILE A 38 -5.18 5.32 -7.49
C ILE A 38 -3.72 4.92 -7.76
N ILE A 39 -3.49 3.69 -8.21
CA ILE A 39 -2.16 3.21 -8.56
C ILE A 39 -1.60 4.04 -9.72
N GLU A 40 -2.36 4.18 -10.81
CA GLU A 40 -2.02 4.97 -11.99
C GLU A 40 -1.67 6.41 -11.62
N ASN A 41 -2.43 7.05 -10.74
CA ASN A 41 -2.16 8.42 -10.27
C ASN A 41 -1.09 8.51 -9.17
N LYS A 42 -0.56 7.37 -8.70
CA LYS A 42 0.42 7.26 -7.60
C LYS A 42 -0.05 7.91 -6.29
N SER A 43 -1.37 7.95 -6.08
CA SER A 43 -2.00 8.61 -4.92
C SER A 43 -2.12 7.66 -3.72
N PHE A 44 -1.00 7.05 -3.31
CA PHE A 44 -1.00 6.04 -2.25
C PHE A 44 -1.38 6.59 -0.88
N GLU A 45 -1.34 7.90 -0.67
CA GLU A 45 -1.80 8.57 0.55
C GLU A 45 -3.30 8.42 0.81
N ILE A 46 -4.09 8.18 -0.24
CA ILE A 46 -5.53 7.91 -0.15
C ILE A 46 -5.86 6.42 -0.34
N TRP A 47 -4.86 5.55 -0.38
CA TRP A 47 -5.07 4.11 -0.54
C TRP A 47 -5.83 3.54 0.67
N ALA A 48 -6.82 2.70 0.36
CA ALA A 48 -7.67 2.04 1.36
C ALA A 48 -7.79 0.53 1.13
N GLY A 49 -6.80 -0.06 0.46
CA GLY A 49 -6.73 -1.49 0.19
C GLY A 49 -7.37 -1.92 -1.12
N LEU A 50 -7.08 -3.15 -1.53
CA LEU A 50 -7.78 -3.80 -2.64
C LEU A 50 -9.20 -4.21 -2.20
N PRO A 51 -10.24 -3.94 -3.01
CA PRO A 51 -11.58 -4.43 -2.75
C PRO A 51 -11.68 -5.96 -2.73
N ASP A 52 -12.56 -6.52 -1.89
CA ASP A 52 -12.71 -7.96 -1.71
C ASP A 52 -13.18 -8.71 -2.96
N ASN A 53 -13.99 -8.05 -3.77
CA ASN A 53 -14.55 -8.58 -5.00
C ASN A 53 -13.60 -8.49 -6.20
N CYS A 54 -12.37 -7.96 -6.05
CA CYS A 54 -11.45 -7.86 -7.17
C CYS A 54 -10.94 -9.21 -7.63
N LYS A 55 -11.39 -9.61 -8.83
CA LYS A 55 -10.91 -10.79 -9.55
C LYS A 55 -9.92 -10.39 -10.63
N LEU A 56 -9.08 -11.34 -11.00
CA LEU A 56 -8.07 -11.17 -12.04
C LEU A 56 -8.69 -10.76 -13.38
N ASP A 57 -9.79 -11.39 -13.77
CA ASP A 57 -10.46 -11.14 -15.05
C ASP A 57 -11.02 -9.71 -15.16
N ASP A 58 -11.39 -9.10 -14.02
CA ASP A 58 -11.87 -7.72 -13.95
C ASP A 58 -10.71 -6.71 -13.90
N LEU A 59 -9.59 -7.11 -13.29
CA LEU A 59 -8.42 -6.27 -13.09
C LEU A 59 -7.56 -6.16 -14.36
N LEU A 60 -7.35 -7.26 -15.09
CA LEU A 60 -6.44 -7.32 -16.25
C LEU A 60 -6.78 -6.33 -17.38
N PRO A 61 -8.05 -6.14 -17.78
CA PRO A 61 -8.40 -5.19 -18.82
C PRO A 61 -8.12 -3.72 -18.47
N LEU A 62 -7.89 -3.41 -17.19
CA LEU A 62 -7.58 -2.05 -16.73
C LEU A 62 -6.11 -1.67 -16.90
N PHE A 63 -5.24 -2.65 -17.14
CA PHE A 63 -3.84 -2.40 -17.45
C PHE A 63 -3.64 -2.03 -18.90
N LYS A 64 -2.60 -1.24 -19.18
CA LYS A 64 -2.17 -0.93 -20.55
C LYS A 64 -1.81 -2.21 -21.31
N SER A 65 -1.07 -3.11 -20.64
CA SER A 65 -0.73 -4.43 -21.15
C SER A 65 -0.39 -5.37 -20.00
N TYR A 66 -0.45 -6.66 -20.26
CA TYR A 66 -0.03 -7.70 -19.33
C TYR A 66 0.57 -8.90 -20.08
N SER A 67 1.38 -9.69 -19.40
CA SER A 67 2.04 -10.85 -19.99
C SER A 67 1.06 -12.00 -20.23
N ASP A 68 1.20 -12.68 -21.37
CA ASP A 68 0.48 -13.93 -21.65
C ASP A 68 0.95 -15.05 -20.71
N SER A 69 2.26 -15.10 -20.46
CA SER A 69 2.88 -16.04 -19.53
C SER A 69 2.43 -15.81 -18.08
N ILE A 70 2.32 -16.92 -17.34
CA ILE A 70 2.06 -16.93 -15.90
C ILE A 70 3.35 -17.29 -15.18
N GLY A 71 3.81 -16.41 -14.31
CA GLY A 71 4.89 -16.69 -13.37
C GLY A 71 4.35 -17.40 -12.13
N THR A 72 5.25 -18.04 -11.38
CA THR A 72 4.91 -18.65 -10.09
C THR A 72 5.93 -18.25 -9.03
N GLY A 73 5.47 -18.15 -7.78
CA GLY A 73 6.30 -17.87 -6.62
C GLY A 73 5.67 -18.39 -5.35
N LYS A 74 6.26 -18.03 -4.21
CA LYS A 74 5.77 -18.38 -2.88
C LYS A 74 5.34 -17.13 -2.13
N ILE A 75 4.31 -17.25 -1.31
CA ILE A 75 3.81 -16.18 -0.44
C ILE A 75 3.55 -16.70 0.97
N GLY A 76 3.54 -15.77 1.93
CA GLY A 76 3.20 -16.07 3.32
C GLY A 76 4.23 -16.95 4.04
N ALA A 77 3.99 -17.14 5.33
CA ALA A 77 4.84 -17.92 6.22
C ALA A 77 4.87 -19.43 5.85
N ASN A 78 3.77 -19.94 5.30
CA ASN A 78 3.65 -21.35 4.87
C ASN A 78 4.23 -21.62 3.48
N HIS A 79 4.87 -20.62 2.85
CA HIS A 79 5.50 -20.77 1.54
C HIS A 79 4.54 -21.28 0.45
N GLU A 80 3.29 -20.84 0.51
CA GLU A 80 2.24 -21.31 -0.39
C GLU A 80 2.53 -20.84 -1.82
N LYS A 81 2.36 -21.75 -2.78
CA LYS A 81 2.49 -21.41 -4.20
C LYS A 81 1.42 -20.40 -4.60
N CYS A 82 1.83 -19.39 -5.34
CA CYS A 82 0.97 -18.35 -5.87
C CYS A 82 1.41 -18.00 -7.29
N SER A 83 0.44 -17.74 -8.17
CA SER A 83 0.70 -17.35 -9.55
C SER A 83 0.78 -15.84 -9.66
N TYR A 84 1.49 -15.33 -10.66
CA TYR A 84 1.46 -13.90 -10.97
C TYR A 84 1.52 -13.64 -12.47
N LYS A 85 0.98 -12.49 -12.88
CA LYS A 85 1.18 -11.91 -14.21
C LYS A 85 1.97 -10.61 -14.09
N MET A 86 2.82 -10.34 -15.07
CA MET A 86 3.44 -9.02 -15.22
C MET A 86 2.43 -8.11 -15.91
N ALA A 87 2.24 -6.89 -15.40
CA ALA A 87 1.32 -5.92 -15.98
C ALA A 87 1.98 -4.52 -16.05
N THR A 88 1.50 -3.67 -16.94
CA THR A 88 1.97 -2.28 -17.05
C THR A 88 0.82 -1.30 -17.01
N LEU A 89 1.10 -0.14 -16.43
CA LEU A 89 0.23 1.03 -16.35
C LEU A 89 0.90 2.17 -17.12
N ASN A 90 0.15 3.17 -17.60
CA ASN A 90 0.75 4.22 -18.43
C ASN A 90 1.73 5.08 -17.62
N SER A 91 1.45 5.28 -16.34
CA SER A 91 2.23 6.11 -15.41
C SER A 91 3.46 5.43 -14.82
N PHE A 92 3.62 4.12 -15.06
CA PHE A 92 4.76 3.33 -14.62
C PHE A 92 5.58 2.86 -15.82
N ASN A 93 6.88 3.17 -15.79
CA ASN A 93 7.82 2.60 -16.76
C ASN A 93 8.22 1.16 -16.36
N GLN A 94 7.96 0.77 -15.12
CA GLN A 94 8.24 -0.54 -14.56
C GLN A 94 7.01 -1.45 -14.65
N GLN A 95 7.24 -2.75 -14.80
CA GLN A 95 6.17 -3.74 -14.70
C GLN A 95 5.77 -3.95 -13.24
N LEU A 96 4.47 -4.06 -13.01
CA LEU A 96 3.85 -4.49 -11.77
C LEU A 96 3.70 -6.01 -11.78
N ARG A 97 3.74 -6.65 -10.62
CA ARG A 97 3.34 -8.06 -10.47
C ARG A 97 1.97 -8.14 -9.83
N VAL A 98 1.02 -8.71 -10.56
CA VAL A 98 -0.32 -9.01 -10.05
C VAL A 98 -0.34 -10.47 -9.62
N TRP A 99 -0.36 -10.72 -8.32
CA TRP A 99 -0.37 -12.06 -7.73
C TRP A 99 -1.80 -12.53 -7.48
N PHE A 100 -2.07 -13.80 -7.77
CA PHE A 100 -3.40 -14.37 -7.68
C PHE A 100 -3.39 -15.87 -7.33
N LYS A 101 -4.48 -16.31 -6.71
CA LYS A 101 -4.83 -17.73 -6.49
C LYS A 101 -6.17 -18.01 -7.13
N GLY A 102 -6.20 -18.90 -8.12
CA GLY A 102 -7.38 -19.07 -8.96
C GLY A 102 -7.70 -17.77 -9.69
N LYS A 103 -8.82 -17.13 -9.35
CA LYS A 103 -9.19 -15.80 -9.86
C LYS A 103 -9.02 -14.67 -8.83
N ASP A 104 -8.68 -15.00 -7.59
CA ASP A 104 -8.61 -14.02 -6.51
C ASP A 104 -7.28 -13.29 -6.52
N ILE A 105 -7.32 -11.96 -6.55
CA ILE A 105 -6.12 -11.14 -6.37
C ILE A 105 -5.68 -11.24 -4.91
N VAL A 106 -4.40 -11.60 -4.74
CA VAL A 106 -3.76 -11.70 -3.43
C VAL A 106 -3.02 -10.41 -3.09
N LYS A 107 -2.17 -9.94 -4.02
CA LYS A 107 -1.43 -8.70 -3.89
C LYS A 107 -1.01 -8.15 -5.26
N ILE A 108 -0.69 -6.87 -5.29
CA ILE A 108 0.00 -6.23 -6.41
C ILE A 108 1.30 -5.65 -5.84
N ASP A 109 2.45 -5.99 -6.42
CA ASP A 109 3.71 -5.33 -6.05
C ASP A 109 4.26 -4.48 -7.18
N ILE A 110 4.86 -3.36 -6.78
CA ILE A 110 5.39 -2.31 -7.65
C ILE A 110 6.83 -2.05 -7.24
N LYS A 111 7.78 -2.40 -8.10
CA LYS A 111 9.21 -2.21 -7.83
C LYS A 111 9.72 -0.86 -8.31
N TYR A 112 10.60 -0.27 -7.50
CA TYR A 112 11.26 1.01 -7.71
C TYR A 112 10.31 2.13 -8.18
N PRO A 113 9.17 2.33 -7.50
CA PRO A 113 8.24 3.35 -7.92
C PRO A 113 8.85 4.75 -7.68
N LYS A 114 8.70 5.65 -8.66
CA LYS A 114 9.09 7.06 -8.51
C LYS A 114 8.03 7.80 -7.68
N ILE A 115 8.09 7.64 -6.36
CA ILE A 115 7.18 8.24 -5.38
C ILE A 115 8.00 8.96 -4.32
N GLU A 116 7.50 10.10 -3.87
CA GLU A 116 8.15 10.88 -2.82
C GLU A 116 8.13 10.17 -1.46
N THR A 117 9.22 10.30 -0.71
CA THR A 117 9.36 9.71 0.64
C THR A 117 8.42 10.31 1.68
N LYS A 118 7.74 11.43 1.40
CA LYS A 118 6.70 11.98 2.31
C LYS A 118 5.51 11.03 2.50
N LEU A 119 5.36 10.00 1.67
CA LEU A 119 4.30 9.00 1.79
C LEU A 119 4.21 8.38 3.19
N PHE A 120 5.35 8.11 3.85
CA PHE A 120 5.35 7.54 5.21
C PHE A 120 4.62 8.43 6.20
N ASN A 121 4.84 9.75 6.13
CA ASN A 121 4.17 10.72 7.00
C ASN A 121 2.66 10.76 6.74
N GLN A 122 2.25 10.59 5.48
CA GLN A 122 0.83 10.59 5.09
C GLN A 122 0.12 9.29 5.50
N LEU A 123 0.82 8.15 5.44
CA LEU A 123 0.30 6.87 5.92
C LEU A 123 0.27 6.79 7.45
N GLY A 124 1.06 7.60 8.15
CA GLY A 124 1.11 7.64 9.61
C GLY A 124 1.97 6.51 10.20
N ASN A 125 1.60 6.02 11.38
CA ASN A 125 2.32 4.92 12.03
C ASN A 125 1.99 3.58 11.36
N PRO A 126 3.00 2.74 11.05
CA PRO A 126 2.76 1.39 10.57
C PRO A 126 2.23 0.49 11.69
N ASP A 127 1.46 -0.53 11.31
CA ASP A 127 1.00 -1.60 12.20
C ASP A 127 2.18 -2.47 12.66
N GLY A 128 3.24 -2.56 11.85
CA GLY A 128 4.49 -3.22 12.20
C GLY A 128 5.60 -2.98 11.19
N LYS A 129 6.83 -3.33 11.57
CA LYS A 129 8.00 -3.30 10.69
C LYS A 129 8.60 -4.68 10.57
N LEU A 130 9.05 -5.04 9.37
CA LEU A 130 9.63 -6.34 9.06
C LEU A 130 10.98 -6.17 8.36
N ASP A 131 11.82 -7.20 8.49
CA ASP A 131 13.03 -7.29 7.71
C ASP A 131 12.68 -7.58 6.24
N PHE A 132 13.40 -6.96 5.32
CA PHE A 132 13.26 -7.22 3.89
C PHE A 132 14.55 -7.84 3.34
N PHE A 133 14.41 -8.77 2.40
CA PHE A 133 15.56 -9.44 1.78
C PHE A 133 15.61 -9.06 0.29
N LEU A 134 16.58 -8.22 -0.05
CA LEU A 134 16.88 -7.91 -1.44
C LEU A 134 17.98 -8.87 -1.92
N GLN A 135 17.58 -9.96 -2.56
CA GLN A 135 18.47 -11.09 -2.87
C GLN A 135 19.08 -11.64 -1.57
N ASN A 136 20.41 -11.62 -1.44
CA ASN A 136 21.12 -12.10 -0.24
C ASN A 136 21.35 -10.98 0.80
N PHE A 137 20.89 -9.75 0.52
CA PHE A 137 21.08 -8.62 1.42
C PHE A 137 19.87 -8.45 2.34
N LYS A 138 20.09 -8.64 3.65
CA LYS A 138 19.09 -8.40 4.69
C LYS A 138 19.04 -6.91 5.03
N MET A 139 17.84 -6.34 4.99
CA MET A 139 17.56 -4.96 5.35
C MET A 139 16.65 -4.96 6.58
N THR A 140 17.23 -4.63 7.74
CA THR A 140 16.53 -4.70 9.03
C THR A 140 15.41 -3.66 9.11
N ASN A 141 14.20 -4.06 9.50
CA ASN A 141 13.03 -3.18 9.64
C ASN A 141 12.73 -2.28 8.41
N ALA A 142 13.09 -2.74 7.22
CA ALA A 142 12.99 -1.96 5.99
C ALA A 142 11.58 -1.97 5.38
N GLU A 143 10.75 -2.95 5.71
CA GLU A 143 9.36 -3.03 5.27
C GLU A 143 8.44 -2.47 6.35
N TRP A 144 7.75 -1.38 6.04
CA TRP A 144 6.76 -0.75 6.92
C TRP A 144 5.38 -1.20 6.47
N VAL A 145 4.66 -1.88 7.36
CA VAL A 145 3.39 -2.52 7.02
C VAL A 145 2.23 -1.73 7.62
N TYR A 146 1.31 -1.31 6.78
CA TYR A 146 0.03 -0.69 7.12
C TYR A 146 -1.08 -1.67 6.72
N ALA A 147 -1.11 -2.82 7.39
CA ALA A 147 -1.97 -3.95 7.08
C ALA A 147 -3.45 -3.57 7.07
N SER A 148 -3.87 -2.74 8.05
CA SER A 148 -5.24 -2.22 8.14
C SER A 148 -5.63 -1.32 6.97
N LYS A 149 -4.65 -0.79 6.23
CA LYS A 149 -4.84 0.01 5.01
C LYS A 149 -4.59 -0.79 3.73
N GLY A 150 -4.17 -2.04 3.83
CA GLY A 150 -3.85 -2.88 2.67
C GLY A 150 -2.62 -2.42 1.89
N ILE A 151 -1.61 -1.85 2.55
CA ILE A 151 -0.36 -1.40 1.91
C ILE A 151 0.86 -1.72 2.79
N SER A 152 1.95 -2.17 2.17
CA SER A 152 3.30 -2.13 2.77
C SER A 152 4.24 -1.37 1.84
N VAL A 153 5.19 -0.68 2.46
CA VAL A 153 6.17 0.15 1.75
C VAL A 153 7.56 -0.25 2.22
N ILE A 154 8.43 -0.57 1.27
CA ILE A 154 9.79 -1.02 1.52
C ILE A 154 10.75 0.10 1.12
N GLN A 155 11.61 0.51 2.05
CA GLN A 155 12.67 1.50 1.80
C GLN A 155 14.03 0.84 1.61
N ASN A 156 14.93 1.51 0.89
CA ASN A 156 16.34 1.16 0.90
C ASN A 156 17.01 1.47 2.27
N SER A 157 18.24 0.98 2.47
CA SER A 157 18.93 1.03 3.76
C SER A 157 19.30 2.43 4.25
N ASP A 158 19.40 3.41 3.34
CA ASP A 158 19.66 4.82 3.68
C ASP A 158 18.35 5.63 3.86
N CYS A 159 17.19 4.98 3.75
CA CYS A 159 15.85 5.57 3.87
C CYS A 159 15.54 6.68 2.84
N THR A 160 16.30 6.78 1.74
CA THR A 160 16.11 7.84 0.74
C THR A 160 15.14 7.46 -0.38
N GLN A 161 14.87 6.17 -0.58
CA GLN A 161 14.07 5.68 -1.70
C GLN A 161 13.11 4.58 -1.28
N ILE A 162 11.93 4.60 -1.88
CA ILE A 162 10.98 3.48 -1.85
C ILE A 162 11.40 2.50 -2.96
N ILE A 163 11.74 1.27 -2.58
CA ILE A 163 12.18 0.23 -3.52
C ILE A 163 11.05 -0.73 -3.91
N GLU A 164 10.03 -0.88 -3.07
CA GLU A 164 8.87 -1.70 -3.38
C GLU A 164 7.63 -1.19 -2.62
N ILE A 165 6.48 -1.22 -3.27
CA ILE A 165 5.17 -1.06 -2.64
C ILE A 165 4.39 -2.34 -2.89
N VAL A 166 3.79 -2.88 -1.83
CA VAL A 166 2.89 -4.04 -1.91
C VAL A 166 1.49 -3.60 -1.52
N LEU A 167 0.53 -3.86 -2.39
CA LEU A 167 -0.88 -3.51 -2.24
C LEU A 167 -1.69 -4.79 -2.08
N PHE A 168 -2.56 -4.83 -1.08
CA PHE A 168 -3.32 -6.02 -0.73
C PHE A 168 -4.67 -5.64 -0.09
N LYS A 169 -5.50 -6.64 0.19
CA LYS A 169 -6.77 -6.45 0.90
C LYS A 169 -6.50 -6.07 2.36
N PRO A 170 -7.21 -5.09 2.96
CA PRO A 170 -7.03 -4.75 4.36
C PRO A 170 -7.13 -5.99 5.27
N MET A 171 -6.18 -6.14 6.19
CA MET A 171 -6.11 -7.27 7.11
C MET A 171 -5.37 -6.89 8.39
N SER A 172 -5.36 -7.77 9.39
CA SER A 172 -4.48 -7.59 10.55
C SER A 172 -3.01 -7.78 10.18
N PHE A 173 -2.11 -7.21 10.99
CA PHE A 173 -0.66 -7.39 10.80
C PHE A 173 -0.25 -8.87 10.88
N GLU A 174 -0.84 -9.65 11.78
CA GLU A 174 -0.61 -11.10 11.87
C GLU A 174 -1.04 -11.83 10.59
N GLN A 175 -2.22 -11.51 10.06
CA GLN A 175 -2.67 -12.07 8.78
C GLN A 175 -1.74 -11.69 7.63
N TYR A 176 -1.19 -10.47 7.63
CA TYR A 176 -0.20 -10.05 6.64
C TYR A 176 1.05 -10.92 6.70
N GLN A 177 1.60 -11.13 7.91
CA GLN A 177 2.77 -11.97 8.12
C GLN A 177 2.53 -13.41 7.64
N ASN A 178 1.35 -13.96 7.93
CA ASN A 178 1.03 -15.34 7.61
C ASN A 178 0.72 -15.56 6.13
N ASN A 179 0.05 -14.61 5.47
CA ASN A 179 -0.54 -14.84 4.15
C ASN A 179 0.18 -14.11 3.00
N ILE A 180 0.88 -13.01 3.28
CA ILE A 180 1.44 -12.13 2.24
C ILE A 180 2.97 -12.08 2.32
N TYR A 181 3.49 -11.82 3.51
CA TYR A 181 4.91 -11.66 3.73
C TYR A 181 5.65 -12.98 3.50
N TYR A 182 6.56 -12.98 2.53
CA TYR A 182 7.41 -14.12 2.23
C TYR A 182 8.84 -13.80 2.68
N ARG A 183 9.35 -14.61 3.60
CA ARG A 183 10.78 -14.63 3.89
C ARG A 183 11.42 -15.57 2.88
N ALA A 184 12.09 -15.00 1.88
CA ALA A 184 13.09 -15.80 1.19
C ALA A 184 14.17 -16.11 2.23
N GLU A 185 14.27 -17.35 2.66
CA GLU A 185 15.52 -17.82 3.26
C GLU A 185 16.64 -17.50 2.27
N ILE A 186 17.73 -16.94 2.79
CA ILE A 186 18.94 -16.62 2.02
C ILE A 186 19.21 -17.84 1.14
N ARG A 187 19.34 -17.64 -0.17
CA ARG A 187 19.75 -18.74 -1.05
C ARG A 187 21.13 -19.16 -0.57
N GLU A 188 21.22 -20.31 0.09
CA GLU A 188 22.49 -21.02 0.23
C GLU A 188 22.92 -21.37 -1.20
N PHE A 189 23.95 -20.68 -1.67
CA PHE A 189 24.65 -21.02 -2.90
C PHE A 189 25.76 -22.01 -2.56
#